data_AF-A0A7X7P3C9-F1
#
_entry.id   AF-A0A7X7P3C9-F1
#
_cell.length_a   1.000
_cell.length_b   1.000
_cell.length_c   1.000
_cell.angle_alpha   90.00
_cell.angle_beta   90.00
_cell.angle_gamma   90.00
#
_symmetry.space_group_name_H-M   'P 1'
#
loop_
_entity.id
_entity.type
_entity.pdbx_description
1 polymer ?
#
loop_
_entity_poly.entity_id
_entity_poly.type
_entity_poly.pdbx_seq_one_letter_code
_entity_poly.pdbx_strand_id
1 'polypeptide(L)'
;MSPAPAIPGSDAFRHAPLQASGLPPRILNALQAAGLSTLGDLCPSPPPCDSLDADDRALLSRVSAWCRAACAGRPPPLSLPEWLALFLTPRLADTLRIHYALETPATAIALHESTLRETGHQLGVTRERARQLVTLAFNALRQTLPLFAAEPLFRAAESALHNAGGVLDAPSLARNADPAWGGASPVGAFLLLARLLPGRLTLYRGFFSAFSDLQIERTEKALRDRMEAAGGLLPVAGIAGTLPASARPTGTPSAEPLLLLLLRHLPDTLATRDGRAGLLDRDGPRLLREVLAETGEAPLRRILDAFNGRLHPECRRGSGTVRQLLQRDPRIRKTAPGRYALPGGLQIPLPLDP
;
A
#
# COMPACT_ATOMS: atom_id res chain seq x y z
N MET A 1 1.48 -6.40 21.31
CA MET A 1 0.20 -6.03 20.68
C MET A 1 -0.28 -4.76 21.34
N SER A 2 -0.32 -3.65 20.62
CA SER A 2 -1.11 -2.49 21.03
C SER A 2 -2.36 -2.49 20.15
N PRO A 3 -3.58 -2.37 20.70
CA PRO A 3 -4.73 -2.06 19.86
C PRO A 3 -4.45 -0.77 19.09
N ALA A 4 -4.88 -0.69 17.84
CA ALA A 4 -4.87 0.58 17.12
C ALA A 4 -5.56 1.62 18.00
N PRO A 5 -4.98 2.81 18.22
CA PRO A 5 -5.66 3.84 19.00
C PRO A 5 -6.96 4.15 18.26
N ALA A 6 -8.09 3.89 18.91
CA ALA A 6 -9.39 4.32 18.40
C ALA A 6 -9.29 5.82 18.18
N ILE A 7 -9.61 6.29 16.97
CA ILE A 7 -9.76 7.73 16.76
C ILE A 7 -10.91 8.16 17.67
N PRO A 8 -10.66 9.04 18.64
CA PRO A 8 -11.66 9.39 19.61
C PRO A 8 -12.87 9.99 18.87
N GLY A 9 -14.08 9.56 19.23
CA GLY A 9 -15.31 10.19 18.77
C GLY A 9 -15.32 11.69 19.12
N SER A 10 -16.29 12.44 18.57
CA SER A 10 -16.36 13.91 18.69
C SER A 10 -16.28 14.44 20.12
N ASP A 11 -16.68 13.66 21.13
CA ASP A 11 -16.62 14.06 22.53
C ASP A 11 -15.23 13.83 23.13
N ALA A 12 -14.57 12.73 22.75
CA ALA A 12 -13.26 12.39 23.28
C ALA A 12 -12.15 13.30 22.75
N PHE A 13 -12.31 13.92 21.57
CA PHE A 13 -11.35 14.93 21.09
C PHE A 13 -11.45 16.24 21.91
N ARG A 14 -12.65 16.67 22.32
CA ARG A 14 -12.85 17.95 23.03
C ARG A 14 -12.14 17.98 24.38
N HIS A 15 -12.08 16.84 25.06
CA HIS A 15 -11.42 16.71 26.36
C HIS A 15 -9.91 16.47 26.26
N ALA A 16 -9.38 16.30 25.04
CA ALA A 16 -7.94 16.14 24.87
C ALA A 16 -7.21 17.44 25.23
N PRO A 17 -5.99 17.33 25.78
CA PRO A 17 -5.20 18.50 26.17
C PRO A 17 -4.87 19.37 24.96
N LEU A 18 -4.77 20.68 25.16
CA LEU A 18 -4.51 21.65 24.10
C LEU A 18 -3.21 21.35 23.30
N GLN A 19 -2.22 20.74 23.95
CA GLN A 19 -0.97 20.29 23.34
C GLN A 19 -1.20 19.25 22.22
N ALA A 20 -2.33 18.54 22.24
CA ALA A 20 -2.72 17.57 21.22
C ALA A 20 -3.35 18.23 19.96
N SER A 21 -3.28 19.55 19.84
CA SER A 21 -3.79 20.30 18.67
C SER A 21 -2.86 20.20 17.45
N GLY A 22 -1.58 19.89 17.65
CA GLY A 22 -0.55 20.02 16.61
C GLY A 22 -0.08 21.46 16.37
N LEU A 23 -0.57 22.43 17.15
CA LEU A 23 -0.13 23.82 17.04
C LEU A 23 1.32 24.03 17.53
N PRO A 24 2.06 24.99 16.97
CA PRO A 24 3.40 25.35 17.45
C PRO A 24 3.43 25.76 18.92
N PRO A 25 4.54 25.54 19.65
CA PRO A 25 4.68 25.88 21.07
C PRO A 25 4.37 27.35 21.41
N ARG A 26 4.67 28.29 20.49
CA ARG A 26 4.38 29.72 20.70
C ARG A 26 2.87 29.97 20.81
N ILE A 27 2.08 29.38 19.91
CA ILE A 27 0.62 29.46 19.94
C ILE A 27 0.08 28.76 21.19
N LEU A 28 0.58 27.57 21.52
CA LEU A 28 0.16 26.84 22.72
C LEU A 28 0.40 27.65 24.00
N ASN A 29 1.56 28.28 24.16
CA ASN A 29 1.88 29.10 25.32
C ASN A 29 0.99 30.33 25.43
N ALA A 30 0.69 30.99 24.30
CA ALA A 30 -0.20 32.16 24.27
C ALA A 30 -1.64 31.77 24.68
N LEU A 31 -2.14 30.64 24.17
CA LEU A 31 -3.46 30.13 24.51
C LEU A 31 -3.56 29.69 25.99
N GLN A 32 -2.50 29.05 26.52
CA GLN A 32 -2.43 28.68 27.94
C GLN A 32 -2.41 29.90 28.85
N ALA A 33 -1.66 30.95 28.48
CA ALA A 33 -1.66 32.21 29.21
C ALA A 33 -3.05 32.88 29.20
N ALA A 34 -3.84 32.64 28.16
CA ALA A 34 -5.23 33.07 28.06
C ALA A 34 -6.24 32.12 28.76
N GLY A 35 -5.76 31.08 29.45
CA GLY A 35 -6.58 30.16 30.25
C GLY A 35 -7.15 28.96 29.51
N LEU A 36 -6.76 28.72 28.25
CA LEU A 36 -7.22 27.56 27.48
C LEU A 36 -6.38 26.33 27.81
N SER A 37 -7.04 25.18 27.99
CA SER A 37 -6.41 23.94 28.47
C SER A 37 -6.75 22.71 27.63
N THR A 38 -7.87 22.73 26.91
CA THR A 38 -8.37 21.61 26.11
C THR A 38 -8.57 21.99 24.65
N LEU A 39 -8.71 20.99 23.77
CA LEU A 39 -9.10 21.24 22.38
C LEU A 39 -10.53 21.78 22.26
N GLY A 40 -11.41 21.44 23.20
CA GLY A 40 -12.77 21.99 23.27
C GLY A 40 -12.78 23.51 23.44
N ASP A 41 -11.75 24.08 24.06
CA ASP A 41 -11.62 25.53 24.24
C ASP A 41 -11.35 26.26 22.91
N LEU A 42 -10.99 25.54 21.85
CA LEU A 42 -10.84 26.07 20.48
C LEU A 42 -12.14 26.09 19.67
N CYS A 43 -13.21 25.45 20.16
CA CYS A 43 -14.53 25.49 19.51
C CYS A 43 -15.12 26.92 19.49
N PRO A 44 -15.12 27.69 20.60
CA PRO A 44 -15.48 29.12 20.55
C PRO A 44 -14.39 29.93 19.81
N SER A 45 -14.65 31.21 19.52
CA SER A 45 -13.59 32.06 18.99
C SER A 45 -12.50 32.23 20.05
N PRO A 46 -11.23 31.89 19.75
CA PRO A 46 -10.16 32.08 20.72
C PRO A 46 -10.04 33.57 21.06
N PRO A 47 -9.64 33.90 22.30
CA PRO A 47 -9.39 35.28 22.69
C PRO A 47 -8.26 35.88 21.83
N PRO A 48 -8.24 37.21 21.64
CA PRO A 48 -7.14 37.85 20.93
C PRO A 48 -5.82 37.62 21.68
N CYS A 49 -4.89 36.93 21.04
CA CYS A 49 -3.53 36.73 21.55
C CYS A 49 -2.59 37.76 20.92
N ASP A 50 -2.47 38.92 21.56
CA ASP A 50 -1.65 40.05 21.05
C ASP A 50 -0.16 39.71 20.94
N SER A 51 0.31 38.68 21.66
CA SER A 51 1.69 38.20 21.63
C SER A 51 2.06 37.38 20.39
N LEU A 52 1.08 36.97 19.57
CA LEU A 52 1.33 36.22 18.33
C LEU A 52 1.63 37.16 17.17
N ASP A 53 2.42 36.70 16.20
CA ASP A 53 2.59 37.43 14.94
C ASP A 53 1.39 37.18 13.98
N ALA A 54 1.41 37.80 12.80
CA ALA A 54 0.31 37.69 11.84
C ALA A 54 0.12 36.26 11.32
N ASP A 55 1.22 35.52 11.12
CA ASP A 55 1.19 34.16 10.58
C ASP A 55 0.67 33.17 11.62
N ASP A 56 1.14 33.28 12.86
CA ASP A 56 0.65 32.48 13.99
C ASP A 56 -0.84 32.75 14.26
N ARG A 57 -1.29 34.01 14.18
CA ARG A 57 -2.73 34.34 14.27
C ARG A 57 -3.54 33.75 13.12
N ALA A 58 -3.03 33.79 11.90
CA ALA A 58 -3.70 33.20 10.74
C ALA A 58 -3.80 31.67 10.86
N LEU A 59 -2.75 31.01 11.34
CA LEU A 59 -2.77 29.56 11.62
C LEU A 59 -3.79 29.22 12.71
N LEU A 60 -3.75 29.92 13.85
CA LEU A 60 -4.71 29.72 14.94
C LEU A 60 -6.15 29.92 14.45
N SER A 61 -6.41 30.98 13.68
CA SER A 61 -7.73 31.25 13.11
C SER A 61 -8.26 30.09 12.26
N ARG A 62 -7.43 29.54 11.36
CA ARG A 62 -7.81 28.39 10.51
C ARG A 62 -8.09 27.14 11.34
N VAL A 63 -7.24 26.81 12.30
CA VAL A 63 -7.41 25.63 13.16
C VAL A 63 -8.65 25.78 14.05
N SER A 64 -8.87 26.94 14.67
CA SER A 64 -10.07 27.21 15.46
C SER A 64 -11.36 27.20 14.62
N ALA A 65 -11.33 27.72 13.39
CA ALA A 65 -12.47 27.63 12.49
C ALA A 65 -12.83 26.18 12.17
N TRP A 66 -11.82 25.32 11.94
CA TRP A 66 -12.03 23.90 11.74
C TRP A 66 -12.57 23.22 13.01
N CYS A 67 -11.98 23.49 14.19
CA CYS A 67 -12.46 22.96 15.47
C CYS A 67 -13.92 23.34 15.72
N ARG A 68 -14.31 24.60 15.49
CA ARG A 68 -15.70 25.05 15.63
C ARG A 68 -16.67 24.23 14.78
N ALA A 69 -16.33 24.00 13.51
CA ALA A 69 -17.13 23.18 12.61
C ALA A 69 -17.20 21.72 13.08
N ALA A 70 -16.09 21.16 13.58
CA ALA A 70 -16.04 19.83 14.18
C ALA A 70 -16.93 19.72 15.43
N CYS A 71 -16.92 20.73 16.32
CA CYS A 71 -17.76 20.74 17.52
C CYS A 71 -19.26 20.91 17.19
N ALA A 72 -19.59 21.51 16.05
CA ALA A 72 -20.95 21.54 15.51
C ALA A 72 -21.36 20.23 14.81
N GLY A 73 -20.49 19.21 14.77
CA GLY A 73 -20.74 17.93 14.11
C GLY A 73 -20.69 18.00 12.59
N ARG A 74 -20.15 19.10 12.02
CA ARG A 74 -20.06 19.32 10.57
C ARG A 74 -18.64 19.78 10.16
N PRO A 75 -17.57 19.03 10.51
CA PRO A 75 -16.23 19.39 10.05
C PRO A 75 -16.20 19.35 8.52
N PRO A 76 -15.62 20.37 7.85
CA PRO A 76 -15.44 20.32 6.41
C PRO A 76 -14.47 19.17 6.08
N PRO A 77 -14.78 18.33 5.07
CA PRO A 77 -13.83 17.32 4.60
C PRO A 77 -12.59 18.04 4.05
N LEU A 78 -11.41 17.53 4.40
CA LEU A 78 -10.14 18.04 3.90
C LEU A 78 -9.58 17.02 2.92
N SER A 79 -9.13 17.49 1.76
CA SER A 79 -8.21 16.75 0.92
C SER A 79 -6.83 16.64 1.59
N LEU A 80 -5.99 15.72 1.13
CA LEU A 80 -4.65 15.52 1.68
C LEU A 80 -3.81 16.81 1.67
N PRO A 81 -3.76 17.62 0.59
CA PRO A 81 -3.03 18.89 0.60
C PRO A 81 -3.59 19.90 1.61
N GLU A 82 -4.91 20.01 1.74
CA GLU A 82 -5.58 20.92 2.68
C GLU A 82 -5.31 20.50 4.14
N TRP A 83 -5.35 19.19 4.42
CA TRP A 83 -5.01 18.64 5.73
C TRP A 83 -3.55 18.92 6.10
N LEU A 84 -2.60 18.71 5.17
CA LEU A 84 -1.19 19.06 5.39
C LEU A 84 -1.04 20.57 5.66
N ALA A 85 -1.67 21.42 4.86
CA ALA A 85 -1.56 22.88 4.98
C ALA A 85 -2.24 23.46 6.24
N LEU A 86 -3.19 22.72 6.83
CA LEU A 86 -3.86 23.11 8.07
C LEU A 86 -2.98 22.87 9.29
N PHE A 87 -2.25 21.75 9.34
CA PHE A 87 -1.52 21.32 10.54
C PHE A 87 0.00 21.44 10.44
N LEU A 88 0.54 21.73 9.25
CA LEU A 88 1.98 21.90 9.05
C LEU A 88 2.30 23.30 8.52
N THR A 89 3.52 23.76 8.85
CA THR A 89 4.11 24.90 8.16
C THR A 89 4.40 24.53 6.70
N PRO A 90 4.48 25.52 5.78
CA PRO A 90 4.77 25.24 4.36
C PRO A 90 6.01 24.36 4.17
N ARG A 91 7.08 24.63 4.92
CA ARG A 91 8.32 23.86 4.84
C ARG A 91 8.17 22.40 5.28
N LEU A 92 7.36 22.13 6.29
CA LEU A 92 7.08 20.75 6.75
C LEU A 92 6.16 20.02 5.77
N ALA A 93 5.15 20.70 5.23
CA ALA A 93 4.28 20.15 4.19
C ALA A 93 5.07 19.79 2.92
N ASP A 94 5.92 20.69 2.44
CA ASP A 94 6.79 20.45 1.27
C ASP A 94 7.75 19.28 1.51
N THR A 95 8.27 19.14 2.73
CA THR A 95 9.11 18.01 3.10
C THR A 95 8.37 16.69 2.89
N LEU A 96 7.11 16.58 3.34
CA LEU A 96 6.32 15.36 3.14
C LEU A 96 5.89 15.16 1.69
N ARG A 97 5.56 16.23 0.97
CA ARG A 97 5.24 16.18 -0.48
C ARG A 97 6.38 15.58 -1.28
N ILE A 98 7.60 16.02 -1.03
CA ILE A 98 8.82 15.49 -1.67
C ILE A 98 9.10 14.07 -1.20
N HIS A 99 9.12 13.86 0.12
CA HIS A 99 9.55 12.58 0.69
C HIS A 99 8.65 11.42 0.24
N TYR A 100 7.34 11.64 0.15
CA TYR A 100 6.36 10.66 -0.32
C TYR A 100 5.96 10.80 -1.79
N ALA A 101 6.68 11.63 -2.55
CA ALA A 101 6.44 11.88 -3.98
C ALA A 101 4.96 12.14 -4.31
N LEU A 102 4.30 13.00 -3.51
CA LEU A 102 2.86 13.27 -3.61
C LEU A 102 2.46 13.92 -4.94
N GLU A 103 3.40 14.43 -5.72
CA GLU A 103 3.14 15.05 -7.03
C GLU A 103 3.50 14.14 -8.21
N THR A 104 4.10 12.98 -7.96
CA THR A 104 4.55 12.07 -9.02
C THR A 104 3.51 10.96 -9.21
N PRO A 105 2.69 10.99 -10.27
CA PRO A 105 1.75 9.91 -10.54
C PRO A 105 2.51 8.66 -11.02
N ALA A 106 2.21 7.52 -10.37
CA ALA A 106 2.53 6.17 -10.83
C ALA A 106 4.03 5.81 -10.97
N THR A 107 4.72 5.67 -9.85
CA THR A 107 5.95 4.87 -9.80
C THR A 107 5.76 3.63 -8.92
N ALA A 108 6.63 2.63 -9.04
CA ALA A 108 6.64 1.50 -8.11
C ALA A 108 6.68 2.02 -6.65
N ILE A 109 6.09 1.31 -5.69
CA ILE A 109 6.08 1.73 -4.26
C ILE A 109 7.49 2.10 -3.76
N ALA A 110 8.51 1.36 -4.18
CA ALA A 110 9.91 1.62 -3.85
C ALA A 110 10.45 2.98 -4.32
N LEU A 111 9.76 3.64 -5.25
CA LEU A 111 10.14 4.93 -5.83
C LEU A 111 9.30 6.10 -5.27
N HIS A 112 8.27 5.82 -4.46
CA HIS A 112 7.47 6.87 -3.83
C HIS A 112 7.98 7.29 -2.45
N GLU A 113 8.71 6.43 -1.72
CA GLU A 113 9.45 6.85 -0.52
C GLU A 113 10.88 7.25 -0.92
N SER A 114 11.06 8.53 -1.24
CA SER A 114 12.38 9.08 -1.59
C SER A 114 13.34 8.89 -0.43
N THR A 115 14.61 8.60 -0.73
CA THR A 115 15.60 8.52 0.34
C THR A 115 15.75 9.88 1.03
N LEU A 116 16.13 9.88 2.31
CA LEU A 116 16.39 11.13 3.05
C LEU A 116 17.48 11.98 2.37
N ARG A 117 18.38 11.35 1.62
CA ARG A 117 19.42 12.05 0.84
C ARG A 117 18.80 12.82 -0.33
N GLU A 118 17.93 12.17 -1.11
CA GLU A 118 17.22 12.81 -2.23
C GLU A 118 16.27 13.90 -1.75
N THR A 119 15.54 13.62 -0.66
CA THR A 119 14.66 14.60 0.00
C THR A 119 15.45 15.84 0.42
N GLY A 120 16.60 15.65 1.08
CA GLY A 120 17.48 16.74 1.47
C GLY A 120 18.01 17.52 0.26
N HIS A 121 18.43 16.82 -0.80
CA HIS A 121 18.91 17.44 -2.02
C HIS A 121 17.86 18.35 -2.67
N GLN A 122 16.62 17.87 -2.85
CA GLN A 122 15.53 18.65 -3.44
C GLN A 122 15.12 19.85 -2.55
N LEU A 123 15.23 19.71 -1.24
CA LEU A 123 14.97 20.79 -0.28
C LEU A 123 16.14 21.78 -0.12
N GLY A 124 17.32 21.49 -0.67
CA GLY A 124 18.53 22.28 -0.44
C GLY A 124 19.08 22.18 0.99
N VAL A 125 18.92 21.03 1.64
CA VAL A 125 19.37 20.78 3.03
C VAL A 125 20.15 19.47 3.15
N THR A 126 20.83 19.28 4.29
CA THR A 126 21.52 18.02 4.57
C THR A 126 20.53 16.87 4.81
N ARG A 127 20.98 15.63 4.59
CA ARG A 127 20.22 14.41 4.91
C ARG A 127 19.67 14.44 6.35
N GLU A 128 20.50 14.85 7.30
CA GLU A 128 20.12 14.90 8.71
C GLU A 128 19.06 15.96 8.98
N ARG A 129 19.14 17.11 8.31
CA ARG A 129 18.10 18.13 8.40
C ARG A 129 16.79 17.65 7.78
N ALA A 130 16.82 16.94 6.66
CA ALA A 130 15.63 16.31 6.08
C ALA A 130 14.97 15.32 7.05
N ARG A 131 15.78 14.47 7.71
CA ARG A 131 15.30 13.55 8.75
C ARG A 131 14.57 14.28 9.88
N GLN A 132 15.16 15.36 10.39
CA GLN A 132 14.55 16.18 11.45
C GLN A 132 13.22 16.78 11.00
N LEU A 133 13.14 17.31 9.79
CA LEU A 133 11.91 17.89 9.23
C LEU A 133 10.80 16.83 9.10
N VAL A 134 11.12 15.63 8.58
CA VAL A 134 10.16 14.51 8.51
C VAL A 134 9.68 14.12 9.91
N THR A 135 10.59 13.98 10.88
CA THR A 135 10.22 13.67 12.27
C THR A 135 9.31 14.73 12.89
N LEU A 136 9.63 16.01 12.70
CA LEU A 136 8.81 17.12 13.21
C LEU A 136 7.42 17.12 12.58
N ALA A 137 7.32 16.90 11.28
CA ALA A 137 6.04 16.81 10.59
C ALA A 137 5.20 15.65 11.13
N PHE A 138 5.76 14.44 11.27
CA PHE A 138 5.04 13.31 11.85
C PHE A 138 4.65 13.54 13.31
N ASN A 139 5.49 14.17 14.12
CA ASN A 139 5.15 14.49 15.51
C ASN A 139 3.97 15.45 15.61
N ALA A 140 3.85 16.41 14.68
CA ALA A 140 2.69 17.29 14.59
C ALA A 140 1.45 16.52 14.10
N LEU A 141 1.55 15.75 13.02
CA LEU A 141 0.41 15.04 12.42
C LEU A 141 -0.12 13.88 13.27
N ARG A 142 0.69 13.32 14.19
CA ARG A 142 0.25 12.27 15.12
C ARG A 142 -0.46 12.79 16.37
N GLN A 143 -0.60 14.11 16.50
CA GLN A 143 -1.41 14.67 17.58
C GLN A 143 -2.90 14.34 17.37
N THR A 144 -3.69 14.41 18.44
CA THR A 144 -5.11 14.00 18.43
C THR A 144 -5.94 14.76 17.40
N LEU A 145 -5.79 16.10 17.31
CA LEU A 145 -6.59 16.91 16.39
C LEU A 145 -6.27 16.62 14.91
N PRO A 146 -4.99 16.60 14.46
CA PRO A 146 -4.67 16.22 13.09
C PRO A 146 -5.11 14.80 12.73
N LEU A 147 -4.99 13.83 13.64
CA LEU A 147 -5.47 12.46 13.41
C LEU A 147 -7.00 12.40 13.28
N PHE A 148 -7.72 13.14 14.12
CA PHE A 148 -9.17 13.26 14.03
C PHE A 148 -9.60 13.89 12.69
N ALA A 149 -8.90 14.94 12.25
CA ALA A 149 -9.14 15.58 10.96
C ALA A 149 -8.74 14.70 9.75
N ALA A 150 -7.82 13.75 9.92
CA ALA A 150 -7.40 12.81 8.88
C ALA A 150 -8.38 11.65 8.67
N GLU A 151 -9.41 11.50 9.52
CA GLU A 151 -10.34 10.37 9.46
C GLU A 151 -11.01 10.19 8.07
N PRO A 152 -11.44 11.23 7.35
CA PRO A 152 -11.95 11.07 5.98
C PRO A 152 -10.91 10.49 5.01
N LEU A 153 -9.63 10.84 5.16
CA LEU A 153 -8.54 10.31 4.31
C LEU A 153 -8.32 8.82 4.58
N PHE A 154 -8.35 8.41 5.86
CA PHE A 154 -8.26 7.00 6.21
C PHE A 154 -9.47 6.21 5.70
N ARG A 155 -10.69 6.75 5.81
CA ARG A 155 -11.89 6.11 5.28
C ARG A 155 -11.84 5.96 3.76
N ALA A 156 -11.33 6.96 3.04
CA ALA A 156 -11.13 6.86 1.59
C ALA A 156 -10.13 5.73 1.26
N ALA A 157 -9.01 5.65 1.98
CA ALA A 157 -8.03 4.58 1.80
C ALA A 157 -8.60 3.18 2.11
N GLU A 158 -9.31 3.06 3.24
CA GLU A 158 -9.98 1.83 3.66
C GLU A 158 -11.05 1.43 2.63
N SER A 159 -11.89 2.36 2.17
CA SER A 159 -12.91 2.08 1.14
C SER A 159 -12.29 1.59 -0.16
N ALA A 160 -11.21 2.24 -0.64
CA ALA A 160 -10.49 1.80 -1.83
C ALA A 160 -9.95 0.37 -1.68
N LEU A 161 -9.40 0.01 -0.51
CA LEU A 161 -8.95 -1.36 -0.23
C LEU A 161 -10.11 -2.34 -0.21
N HIS A 162 -11.19 -2.06 0.54
CA HIS A 162 -12.34 -2.96 0.64
C HIS A 162 -13.02 -3.19 -0.72
N ASN A 163 -13.16 -2.14 -1.53
CA ASN A 163 -13.70 -2.23 -2.89
C ASN A 163 -12.84 -3.09 -3.82
N ALA A 164 -11.54 -3.21 -3.54
CA ALA A 164 -10.61 -4.07 -4.26
C ALA A 164 -10.44 -5.48 -3.65
N GLY A 165 -11.27 -5.86 -2.66
CA GLY A 165 -11.17 -7.14 -1.98
C GLY A 165 -10.13 -7.18 -0.86
N GLY A 166 -9.86 -6.02 -0.26
CA GLY A 166 -9.03 -5.82 0.92
C GLY A 166 -7.56 -5.49 0.64
N VAL A 167 -7.14 -5.46 -0.63
CA VAL A 167 -5.74 -5.30 -1.02
C VAL A 167 -5.56 -4.57 -2.35
N LEU A 168 -4.48 -3.79 -2.48
CA LEU A 168 -4.17 -3.02 -3.69
C LEU A 168 -2.65 -2.94 -3.92
N ASP A 169 -2.20 -3.20 -5.15
CA ASP A 169 -0.83 -2.89 -5.57
C ASP A 169 -0.67 -1.42 -6.02
N ALA A 170 0.56 -0.96 -6.17
CA ALA A 170 0.87 0.41 -6.59
C ALA A 170 0.20 0.78 -7.93
N PRO A 171 0.28 -0.05 -9.00
CA PRO A 171 -0.31 0.29 -10.28
C PRO A 171 -1.83 0.42 -10.22
N SER A 172 -2.51 -0.43 -9.44
CA SER A 172 -3.97 -0.33 -9.27
C SER A 172 -4.37 0.87 -8.44
N LEU A 173 -3.61 1.15 -7.39
CA LEU A 173 -3.84 2.32 -6.56
C LEU A 173 -3.58 3.64 -7.30
N ALA A 174 -2.60 3.70 -8.21
CA ALA A 174 -2.32 4.89 -9.01
C ALA A 174 -3.51 5.32 -9.91
N ARG A 175 -4.45 4.42 -10.19
CA ARG A 175 -5.68 4.70 -10.95
C ARG A 175 -6.86 5.13 -10.06
N ASN A 176 -6.69 5.15 -8.75
CA ASN A 176 -7.74 5.53 -7.82
C ASN A 176 -7.91 7.07 -7.82
N ALA A 177 -9.03 7.54 -8.36
CA ALA A 177 -9.40 8.95 -8.35
C ALA A 177 -10.41 9.20 -7.23
N ASP A 178 -9.92 9.55 -6.04
CA ASP A 178 -10.74 9.98 -4.90
C ASP A 178 -10.51 11.48 -4.62
N PRO A 179 -11.57 12.29 -4.39
CA PRO A 179 -11.43 13.70 -4.00
C PRO A 179 -10.55 13.91 -2.76
N ALA A 180 -10.48 12.92 -1.85
CA ALA A 180 -9.63 12.93 -0.67
C ALA A 180 -8.14 13.16 -1.01
N TRP A 181 -7.69 12.80 -2.21
CA TRP A 181 -6.29 12.99 -2.61
C TRP A 181 -5.98 14.41 -3.07
N GLY A 182 -6.99 15.20 -3.48
CA GLY A 182 -6.78 16.61 -3.87
C GLY A 182 -5.73 16.81 -4.97
N GLY A 183 -5.64 15.86 -5.91
CA GLY A 183 -4.61 15.84 -6.97
C GLY A 183 -3.27 15.23 -6.56
N ALA A 184 -3.09 14.84 -5.31
CA ALA A 184 -1.91 14.09 -4.88
C ALA A 184 -1.92 12.64 -5.40
N SER A 185 -0.73 12.06 -5.53
CA SER A 185 -0.52 10.65 -5.85
C SER A 185 -1.18 9.75 -4.79
N PRO A 186 -2.15 8.90 -5.16
CA PRO A 186 -2.81 8.00 -4.22
C PRO A 186 -1.82 7.03 -3.54
N VAL A 187 -0.78 6.62 -4.28
CA VAL A 187 0.23 5.70 -3.74
C VAL A 187 1.10 6.39 -2.68
N GLY A 188 1.52 7.63 -2.92
CA GLY A 188 2.22 8.45 -1.93
C GLY A 188 1.35 8.76 -0.71
N ALA A 189 0.05 9.03 -0.93
CA ALA A 189 -0.93 9.24 0.15
C ALA A 189 -1.04 8.00 1.04
N PHE A 190 -1.18 6.81 0.46
CA PHE A 190 -1.25 5.56 1.22
C PHE A 190 0.03 5.28 2.01
N LEU A 191 1.22 5.54 1.43
CA LEU A 191 2.48 5.43 2.16
C LEU A 191 2.51 6.36 3.37
N LEU A 192 2.14 7.62 3.18
CA LEU A 192 2.09 8.61 4.25
C LEU A 192 1.13 8.15 5.37
N LEU A 193 -0.08 7.72 5.01
CA LEU A 193 -1.09 7.29 5.98
C LEU A 193 -0.68 6.01 6.73
N ALA A 194 -0.09 5.02 6.03
CA ALA A 194 0.43 3.80 6.64
C ALA A 194 1.58 4.09 7.64
N ARG A 195 2.42 5.10 7.35
CA ARG A 195 3.45 5.56 8.28
C ARG A 195 2.90 6.42 9.42
N LEU A 196 1.84 7.18 9.16
CA LEU A 196 1.20 8.05 10.14
C LEU A 196 0.61 7.24 11.28
N LEU A 197 -0.20 6.22 10.94
CA LEU A 197 -0.87 5.35 11.89
C LEU A 197 -0.65 3.86 11.55
N PRO A 198 0.49 3.28 11.99
CA PRO A 198 0.82 1.88 11.73
C PRO A 198 -0.27 0.93 12.24
N GLY A 199 -0.59 -0.08 11.44
CA GLY A 199 -1.58 -1.12 11.77
C GLY A 199 -3.01 -0.80 11.35
N ARG A 200 -3.31 0.44 10.94
CA ARG A 200 -4.60 0.78 10.30
C ARG A 200 -4.59 0.47 8.81
N LEU A 201 -3.49 0.83 8.14
CA LEU A 201 -3.18 0.46 6.76
C LEU A 201 -1.88 -0.32 6.77
N THR A 202 -1.90 -1.53 6.23
CA THR A 202 -0.75 -2.43 6.21
C THR A 202 -0.04 -2.32 4.87
N LEU A 203 1.27 -2.10 4.87
CA LEU A 203 2.12 -2.24 3.68
C LEU A 203 2.88 -3.56 3.77
N TYR A 204 2.54 -4.52 2.90
CA TYR A 204 3.15 -5.85 2.88
C TYR A 204 3.84 -6.12 1.54
N ARG A 205 5.17 -6.32 1.55
CA ARG A 205 5.99 -6.71 0.38
C ARG A 205 5.70 -5.96 -0.94
N GLY A 206 5.28 -4.69 -0.86
CA GLY A 206 5.00 -3.86 -2.04
C GLY A 206 3.52 -3.81 -2.48
N PHE A 207 2.58 -4.17 -1.61
CA PHE A 207 1.15 -3.86 -1.78
C PHE A 207 0.54 -3.38 -0.45
N PHE A 208 -0.58 -2.67 -0.53
CA PHE A 208 -1.36 -2.21 0.61
C PHE A 208 -2.49 -3.17 0.95
N SER A 209 -2.82 -3.27 2.22
CA SER A 209 -3.80 -4.22 2.75
C SER A 209 -4.60 -3.60 3.90
N ALA A 210 -5.90 -3.91 3.93
CA ALA A 210 -6.78 -3.67 5.07
C ALA A 210 -6.62 -4.74 6.16
N PHE A 211 -5.98 -5.87 5.84
CA PHE A 211 -5.68 -6.95 6.77
C PHE A 211 -4.39 -6.69 7.53
N SER A 212 -4.30 -7.18 8.77
CA SER A 212 -3.09 -7.11 9.58
C SER A 212 -1.99 -8.02 9.03
N ASP A 213 -0.73 -7.70 9.36
CA ASP A 213 0.43 -8.53 9.00
C ASP A 213 0.24 -10.00 9.38
N LEU A 214 -0.24 -10.25 10.61
CA LEU A 214 -0.49 -11.61 11.10
C LEU A 214 -1.52 -12.37 10.24
N GLN A 215 -2.58 -11.69 9.78
CA GLN A 215 -3.58 -12.31 8.92
C GLN A 215 -2.97 -12.63 7.55
N ILE A 216 -2.16 -11.72 7.00
CA ILE A 216 -1.47 -11.92 5.72
C ILE A 216 -0.50 -13.10 5.82
N GLU A 217 0.33 -13.15 6.87
CA GLU A 217 1.30 -14.24 7.10
C GLU A 217 0.62 -15.60 7.25
N ARG A 218 -0.50 -15.67 7.98
CA ARG A 218 -1.29 -16.91 8.09
C ARG A 218 -1.86 -17.34 6.74
N THR A 219 -2.31 -16.38 5.94
CA THR A 219 -2.82 -16.64 4.58
C THR A 219 -1.70 -17.12 3.66
N GLU A 220 -0.54 -16.48 3.70
CA GLU A 220 0.65 -16.87 2.93
C GLU A 220 1.10 -18.29 3.27
N LYS A 221 1.19 -18.61 4.58
CA LYS A 221 1.54 -19.96 5.02
C LYS A 221 0.53 -20.98 4.49
N ALA A 222 -0.77 -20.72 4.67
CA ALA A 222 -1.83 -21.62 4.23
C ALA A 222 -1.86 -21.82 2.69
N LEU A 223 -1.48 -20.78 1.94
CA LEU A 223 -1.28 -20.83 0.49
C LEU A 223 -0.10 -21.75 0.12
N ARG A 224 1.05 -21.58 0.78
CA ARG A 224 2.25 -22.40 0.57
C ARG A 224 1.98 -23.86 0.89
N ASP A 225 1.43 -24.16 2.06
CA ASP A 225 1.09 -25.52 2.49
C ASP A 225 0.18 -26.23 1.47
N ARG A 226 -0.80 -25.51 0.90
CA ARG A 226 -1.70 -26.04 -0.14
C ARG A 226 -0.99 -26.31 -1.45
N MET A 227 -0.13 -25.39 -1.90
CA MET A 227 0.66 -25.61 -3.11
C MET A 227 1.63 -26.78 -2.90
N GLU A 228 2.30 -26.89 -1.76
CA GLU A 228 3.21 -27.99 -1.44
C GLU A 228 2.50 -29.35 -1.43
N ALA A 229 1.32 -29.43 -0.80
CA ALA A 229 0.50 -30.63 -0.79
C ALA A 229 -0.07 -31.00 -2.17
N ALA A 230 -0.21 -30.03 -3.07
CA ALA A 230 -0.71 -30.27 -4.41
C ALA A 230 0.31 -30.98 -5.30
N GLY A 231 -0.13 -31.93 -6.11
CA GLY A 231 0.71 -32.56 -7.16
C GLY A 231 0.86 -31.72 -8.44
N GLY A 232 0.59 -30.41 -8.39
CA GLY A 232 0.59 -29.57 -9.58
C GLY A 232 -0.04 -28.18 -9.40
N LEU A 233 -0.25 -27.52 -10.54
CA LEU A 233 -0.95 -26.23 -10.60
C LEU A 233 -2.38 -26.35 -10.07
N LEU A 234 -2.75 -25.48 -9.14
CA LEU A 234 -4.08 -25.41 -8.54
C LEU A 234 -4.81 -24.13 -8.94
N PRO A 235 -6.13 -24.17 -9.19
CA PRO A 235 -6.94 -22.97 -9.33
C PRO A 235 -6.90 -22.11 -8.06
N VAL A 236 -6.62 -20.81 -8.19
CA VAL A 236 -6.55 -19.86 -7.07
C VAL A 236 -7.89 -19.79 -6.32
N ALA A 237 -9.01 -19.81 -7.05
CA ALA A 237 -10.35 -19.88 -6.46
C ALA A 237 -10.55 -21.13 -5.59
N GLY A 238 -10.00 -22.27 -6.03
CA GLY A 238 -10.02 -23.52 -5.25
C GLY A 238 -9.18 -23.43 -3.98
N ILE A 239 -8.02 -22.77 -4.04
CA ILE A 239 -7.21 -22.49 -2.85
C ILE A 239 -7.99 -21.59 -1.89
N ALA A 240 -8.58 -20.50 -2.39
CA ALA A 240 -9.35 -19.54 -1.59
C ALA A 240 -10.52 -20.21 -0.87
N GLY A 241 -11.30 -21.04 -1.56
CA GLY A 241 -12.45 -21.75 -0.99
C GLY A 241 -12.07 -22.77 0.09
N THR A 242 -10.84 -23.28 0.07
CA THR A 242 -10.37 -24.31 1.00
C THR A 242 -9.47 -23.78 2.12
N LEU A 243 -9.21 -22.46 2.21
CA LEU A 243 -8.41 -21.88 3.30
C LEU A 243 -8.99 -22.23 4.68
N PRO A 244 -8.16 -22.49 5.71
CA PRO A 244 -8.65 -22.70 7.06
C PRO A 244 -9.21 -21.39 7.62
N ALA A 245 -10.16 -21.47 8.56
CA ALA A 245 -10.80 -20.28 9.13
C ALA A 245 -9.80 -19.27 9.70
N SER A 246 -8.70 -19.74 10.30
CA SER A 246 -7.64 -18.89 10.86
C SER A 246 -6.82 -18.11 9.82
N ALA A 247 -6.89 -18.50 8.54
CA ALA A 247 -6.19 -17.87 7.43
C ALA A 247 -7.16 -17.23 6.42
N ARG A 248 -8.46 -17.26 6.67
CA ARG A 248 -9.44 -16.54 5.83
C ARG A 248 -9.44 -15.07 6.21
N PRO A 249 -9.26 -14.15 5.24
CA PRO A 249 -9.39 -12.72 5.51
C PRO A 249 -10.81 -12.40 5.98
N THR A 250 -10.93 -11.59 7.03
CA THR A 250 -12.22 -11.18 7.58
C THR A 250 -12.80 -10.02 6.78
N GLY A 251 -14.13 -9.87 6.78
CA GLY A 251 -14.78 -8.71 6.15
C GLY A 251 -14.73 -8.66 4.61
N THR A 252 -14.30 -9.75 3.96
CA THR A 252 -14.31 -9.86 2.49
C THR A 252 -14.96 -11.16 2.03
N PRO A 253 -15.63 -11.17 0.85
CA PRO A 253 -16.33 -12.36 0.37
C PRO A 253 -15.39 -13.44 -0.19
N SER A 254 -14.16 -13.07 -0.60
CA SER A 254 -13.19 -13.99 -1.18
C SER A 254 -11.77 -13.62 -0.79
N ALA A 255 -10.94 -14.65 -0.56
CA ALA A 255 -9.51 -14.50 -0.32
C ALA A 255 -8.68 -14.37 -1.61
N GLU A 256 -9.28 -14.59 -2.78
CA GLU A 256 -8.57 -14.60 -4.06
C GLU A 256 -7.73 -13.35 -4.33
N PRO A 257 -8.20 -12.11 -4.07
CA PRO A 257 -7.41 -10.90 -4.30
C PRO A 257 -6.09 -10.91 -3.50
N LEU A 258 -6.15 -11.31 -2.23
CA LEU A 258 -4.97 -11.43 -1.37
C LEU A 258 -4.04 -12.55 -1.87
N LEU A 259 -4.58 -13.71 -2.24
CA LEU A 259 -3.77 -14.81 -2.76
C LEU A 259 -3.03 -14.42 -4.05
N LEU A 260 -3.72 -13.75 -4.98
CA LEU A 260 -3.11 -13.29 -6.24
C LEU A 260 -1.97 -12.30 -5.99
N LEU A 261 -2.15 -11.34 -5.08
CA LEU A 261 -1.07 -10.42 -4.72
C LEU A 261 0.09 -11.14 -4.04
N LEU A 262 -0.17 -12.02 -3.07
CA LEU A 262 0.88 -12.83 -2.45
C LEU A 262 1.68 -13.59 -3.50
N LEU A 263 1.02 -14.27 -4.44
CA LEU A 263 1.70 -15.00 -5.51
C LEU A 263 2.54 -14.10 -6.44
N ARG A 264 2.11 -12.86 -6.68
CA ARG A 264 2.88 -11.89 -7.48
C ARG A 264 4.15 -11.41 -6.80
N HIS A 265 4.18 -11.42 -5.46
CA HIS A 265 5.31 -10.93 -4.67
C HIS A 265 6.21 -12.05 -4.12
N LEU A 266 5.86 -13.32 -4.34
CA LEU A 266 6.68 -14.47 -3.96
C LEU A 266 7.61 -14.91 -5.12
N PRO A 267 8.94 -14.95 -4.91
CA PRO A 267 9.88 -15.23 -5.99
C PRO A 267 9.88 -16.71 -6.43
N ASP A 268 9.48 -17.61 -5.54
CA ASP A 268 9.52 -19.06 -5.69
C ASP A 268 8.18 -19.67 -6.14
N THR A 269 7.16 -18.84 -6.35
CA THR A 269 5.85 -19.27 -6.84
C THR A 269 5.65 -18.84 -8.29
N LEU A 270 4.53 -19.26 -8.87
CA LEU A 270 4.04 -18.79 -10.16
C LEU A 270 2.53 -18.57 -10.07
N ALA A 271 2.04 -17.49 -10.70
CA ALA A 271 0.63 -17.25 -10.95
C ALA A 271 0.40 -17.06 -12.44
N THR A 272 -0.47 -17.89 -12.99
CA THR A 272 -0.84 -17.85 -14.40
C THR A 272 -2.06 -16.95 -14.62
N ARG A 273 -2.21 -16.42 -15.83
CA ARG A 273 -3.31 -15.53 -16.23
C ARG A 273 -4.67 -16.24 -16.27
N ASP A 274 -4.69 -17.55 -16.43
CA ASP A 274 -5.88 -18.40 -16.34
C ASP A 274 -6.24 -18.77 -14.89
N GLY A 275 -5.62 -18.13 -13.90
CA GLY A 275 -6.00 -18.26 -12.49
C GLY A 275 -5.48 -19.51 -11.80
N ARG A 276 -4.38 -20.11 -12.27
CA ARG A 276 -3.69 -21.21 -11.61
C ARG A 276 -2.45 -20.73 -10.86
N ALA A 277 -2.10 -21.42 -9.78
CA ALA A 277 -0.96 -21.14 -8.94
C ALA A 277 -0.14 -22.41 -8.68
N GLY A 278 1.16 -22.24 -8.44
CA GLY A 278 2.05 -23.33 -8.07
C GLY A 278 3.42 -22.86 -7.63
N LEU A 279 4.27 -23.84 -7.32
CA LEU A 279 5.69 -23.63 -6.99
C LEU A 279 6.51 -23.60 -8.28
N LEU A 280 7.37 -22.61 -8.44
CA LEU A 280 8.13 -22.41 -9.67
C LEU A 280 9.00 -23.62 -10.03
N ASP A 281 9.75 -24.13 -9.05
CA ASP A 281 10.70 -25.23 -9.29
C ASP A 281 10.00 -26.55 -9.63
N ARG A 282 8.82 -26.81 -9.06
CA ARG A 282 8.09 -28.06 -9.25
C ARG A 282 7.11 -28.00 -10.42
N ASP A 283 6.34 -26.91 -10.49
CA ASP A 283 5.21 -26.78 -11.42
C ASP A 283 5.57 -25.99 -12.68
N GLY A 284 6.66 -25.21 -12.65
CA GLY A 284 7.22 -24.54 -13.83
C GLY A 284 7.51 -25.50 -15.01
N PRO A 285 8.13 -26.67 -14.79
CA PRO A 285 8.29 -27.70 -15.82
C PRO A 285 6.97 -28.16 -16.45
N ARG A 286 5.91 -28.31 -15.63
CA ARG A 286 4.57 -28.68 -16.14
C ARG A 286 4.03 -27.59 -17.06
N LEU A 287 4.14 -26.32 -16.68
CA LEU A 287 3.71 -25.20 -17.54
C LEU A 287 4.55 -25.12 -18.83
N LEU A 288 5.85 -25.40 -18.77
CA LEU A 288 6.71 -25.46 -19.96
C LEU A 288 6.33 -26.61 -20.90
N ARG A 289 5.88 -27.75 -20.37
CA ARG A 289 5.34 -28.83 -21.20
C ARG A 289 4.06 -28.41 -21.91
N GLU A 290 3.15 -27.70 -21.25
CA GLU A 290 1.96 -27.14 -21.90
C GLU A 290 2.34 -26.16 -23.02
N VAL A 291 3.31 -25.26 -22.77
CA VAL A 291 3.83 -24.33 -23.79
C VAL A 291 4.45 -25.06 -24.99
N LEU A 292 5.27 -26.09 -24.76
CA LEU A 292 5.90 -26.86 -25.83
C LEU A 292 4.90 -27.74 -26.60
N ALA A 293 3.83 -28.20 -25.96
CA ALA A 293 2.76 -28.93 -26.64
C ALA A 293 2.06 -28.04 -27.68
N GLU A 294 1.86 -26.76 -27.37
CA GLU A 294 1.25 -25.78 -28.29
C GLU A 294 2.23 -25.21 -29.31
N THR A 295 3.48 -24.93 -28.90
CA THR A 295 4.46 -24.25 -29.76
C THR A 295 5.30 -25.20 -30.62
N GLY A 296 5.33 -26.49 -30.28
CA GLY A 296 6.20 -27.47 -30.92
C GLY A 296 7.68 -27.26 -30.58
N GLU A 297 8.57 -27.76 -31.45
CA GLU A 297 10.01 -27.50 -31.31
C GLU A 297 10.30 -26.01 -31.53
N ALA A 298 10.86 -25.35 -30.50
CA ALA A 298 11.06 -23.91 -30.53
C ALA A 298 12.42 -23.49 -29.92
N PRO A 299 12.99 -22.35 -30.36
CA PRO A 299 14.15 -21.75 -29.71
C PRO A 299 13.77 -21.17 -28.33
N LEU A 300 14.73 -21.09 -27.42
CA LEU A 300 14.55 -20.60 -26.04
C LEU A 300 13.80 -19.26 -25.96
N ARG A 301 14.10 -18.31 -26.86
CA ARG A 301 13.44 -16.99 -26.88
C ARG A 301 11.92 -17.11 -27.07
N ARG A 302 11.48 -17.94 -28.03
CA ARG A 302 10.05 -18.16 -28.30
C ARG A 302 9.35 -18.87 -27.14
N ILE A 303 10.04 -19.83 -26.51
CA ILE A 303 9.52 -20.53 -25.32
C ILE A 303 9.40 -19.57 -24.14
N LEU A 304 10.40 -18.73 -23.92
CA LEU A 304 10.41 -17.70 -22.88
C LEU A 304 9.23 -16.73 -23.06
N ASP A 305 9.03 -16.24 -24.28
CA ASP A 305 7.94 -15.31 -24.58
C ASP A 305 6.56 -15.96 -24.35
N ALA A 306 6.37 -17.21 -24.80
CA ALA A 306 5.14 -17.96 -24.56
C ALA A 306 4.90 -18.29 -23.07
N PHE A 307 5.94 -18.70 -22.35
CA PHE A 307 5.89 -18.96 -20.91
C PHE A 307 5.53 -17.69 -20.13
N ASN A 308 6.23 -16.58 -20.38
CA ASN A 308 5.94 -15.29 -19.74
C ASN A 308 4.60 -14.68 -20.19
N GLY A 309 4.10 -15.07 -21.37
CA GLY A 309 2.77 -14.72 -21.86
C GLY A 309 1.64 -15.35 -21.04
N ARG A 310 1.89 -16.51 -20.43
CA ARG A 310 0.94 -17.20 -19.53
C ARG A 310 0.98 -16.71 -18.09
N LEU A 311 2.04 -16.02 -17.68
CA LEU A 311 2.20 -15.55 -16.31
C LEU A 311 1.66 -14.14 -16.11
N HIS A 312 1.33 -13.82 -14.86
CA HIS A 312 1.17 -12.43 -14.45
C HIS A 312 2.49 -11.65 -14.68
N PRO A 313 2.42 -10.35 -15.05
CA PRO A 313 3.61 -9.55 -15.37
C PRO A 313 4.71 -9.59 -14.29
N GLU A 314 4.30 -9.58 -13.02
CA GLU A 314 5.18 -9.61 -11.84
C GLU A 314 5.82 -10.99 -11.64
N CYS A 315 5.17 -12.05 -12.11
CA CYS A 315 5.66 -13.43 -12.02
C CYS A 315 6.56 -13.83 -13.20
N ARG A 316 6.83 -12.93 -14.17
CA ARG A 316 7.68 -13.25 -15.32
C ARG A 316 9.08 -13.67 -14.87
N ARG A 317 9.71 -14.52 -15.68
CA ARG A 317 11.03 -15.09 -15.40
C ARG A 317 12.00 -14.78 -16.53
N GLY A 318 13.28 -14.73 -16.18
CA GLY A 318 14.36 -14.56 -17.14
C GLY A 318 14.67 -15.85 -17.90
N SER A 319 15.40 -15.70 -19.02
CA SER A 319 15.85 -16.82 -19.86
C SER A 319 16.68 -17.85 -19.07
N GLY A 320 17.48 -17.41 -18.10
CA GLY A 320 18.28 -18.29 -17.24
C GLY A 320 17.42 -19.27 -16.44
N THR A 321 16.39 -18.76 -15.76
CA THR A 321 15.44 -19.58 -14.99
C THR A 321 14.69 -20.56 -15.90
N VAL A 322 14.14 -20.07 -17.02
CA VAL A 322 13.41 -20.94 -17.97
C VAL A 322 14.33 -22.04 -18.50
N ARG A 323 15.58 -21.71 -18.85
CA ARG A 323 16.57 -22.71 -19.28
C ARG A 323 16.85 -23.77 -18.22
N GLN A 324 16.98 -23.37 -16.95
CA GLN A 324 17.19 -24.32 -15.85
C GLN A 324 15.99 -25.26 -15.70
N LEU A 325 14.77 -24.73 -15.75
CA LEU A 325 13.55 -25.55 -15.68
C LEU A 325 13.45 -26.54 -16.85
N LEU A 326 13.76 -26.09 -18.08
CA LEU A 326 13.80 -26.95 -19.27
C LEU A 326 14.82 -28.08 -19.14
N GLN A 327 15.97 -27.83 -18.51
CA GLN A 327 17.04 -28.82 -18.33
C GLN A 327 16.74 -29.82 -17.20
N ARG A 328 15.92 -29.44 -16.23
CA ARG A 328 15.53 -30.29 -15.10
C ARG A 328 14.41 -31.27 -15.44
N ASP A 329 13.58 -30.98 -16.45
CA ASP A 329 12.50 -31.88 -16.86
C ASP A 329 13.02 -32.97 -17.82
N PRO A 330 13.08 -34.25 -17.41
CA PRO A 330 13.56 -35.34 -18.28
C PRO A 330 12.65 -35.57 -19.51
N ARG A 331 11.43 -35.01 -19.50
CA ARG A 331 10.47 -35.09 -20.62
C ARG A 331 10.67 -33.96 -21.62
N ILE A 332 11.66 -33.09 -21.46
CA ILE A 332 11.98 -32.04 -22.42
C ILE A 332 13.38 -32.31 -22.98
N ARG A 333 13.50 -32.41 -24.31
CA ARG A 333 14.77 -32.68 -24.97
C ARG A 333 15.31 -31.43 -25.61
N LYS A 334 16.62 -31.23 -25.48
CA LYS A 334 17.36 -30.26 -26.28
C LYS A 334 17.66 -30.91 -27.65
N THR A 335 17.00 -30.45 -28.70
CA THR A 335 17.11 -31.01 -30.06
C THR A 335 18.25 -30.40 -30.86
N ALA A 336 18.58 -29.14 -30.59
CA ALA A 336 19.67 -28.39 -31.22
C ALA A 336 20.20 -27.32 -30.25
N PRO A 337 21.29 -26.59 -30.59
CA PRO A 337 21.73 -25.45 -29.78
C PRO A 337 20.59 -24.44 -29.54
N GLY A 338 20.12 -24.37 -28.29
CA GLY A 338 19.05 -23.45 -27.87
C GLY A 338 17.64 -23.84 -28.30
N ARG A 339 17.40 -25.04 -28.86
CA ARG A 339 16.06 -25.54 -29.24
C ARG A 339 15.62 -26.68 -28.33
N TYR A 340 14.33 -26.69 -28.01
CA TYR A 340 13.72 -27.64 -27.09
C TYR A 340 12.41 -28.18 -27.66
N ALA A 341 12.11 -29.45 -27.38
CA ALA A 341 10.88 -30.13 -27.79
C ALA A 341 10.45 -31.19 -26.77
N LEU A 342 9.18 -31.59 -26.83
CA LEU A 342 8.68 -32.80 -26.16
C LEU A 342 9.10 -34.05 -26.96
N PRO A 343 9.31 -35.21 -26.31
CA PRO A 343 9.64 -36.46 -26.98
C PRO A 343 8.51 -36.88 -27.93
N GLY A 344 8.89 -37.32 -29.14
CA GLY A 344 7.96 -37.89 -30.12
C GLY A 344 7.21 -36.90 -31.00
N GLY A 345 7.52 -35.59 -30.95
CA GLY A 345 6.80 -34.61 -31.78
C GLY A 345 5.31 -34.50 -31.46
N LEU A 346 4.90 -34.88 -30.23
CA LEU A 346 3.52 -34.85 -29.75
C LEU A 346 2.98 -33.42 -29.70
N GLN A 347 2.55 -32.92 -30.86
CA GLN A 347 1.57 -31.86 -31.03
C GLN A 347 0.20 -32.48 -30.79
N ILE A 348 -0.11 -32.85 -29.54
CA ILE A 348 -1.50 -33.22 -29.22
C ILE A 348 -2.23 -31.90 -28.97
N PRO A 349 -3.28 -31.56 -29.75
CA PRO A 349 -4.18 -30.49 -29.35
C PRO A 349 -4.79 -30.92 -28.01
N LEU A 350 -4.42 -30.22 -26.93
CA LEU A 350 -5.12 -30.36 -25.66
C LEU A 350 -6.60 -30.03 -25.94
N PRO A 351 -7.57 -30.89 -25.57
CA PRO A 351 -8.97 -30.52 -25.67
C PRO A 351 -9.18 -29.33 -24.74
N LEU A 352 -9.43 -28.17 -25.34
CA LEU A 352 -10.13 -27.09 -24.67
C LEU A 352 -11.57 -27.58 -24.56
N ASP A 353 -11.93 -28.19 -23.43
CA ASP A 353 -13.34 -28.47 -23.15
C ASP A 353 -14.10 -27.13 -22.98
N PRO A 354 -15.36 -27.06 -23.43
CA PRO A 354 -16.13 -25.83 -23.67
C PRO A 354 -16.48 -25.00 -22.43
#